data_AF-A0A523YJY4-F1
#
_entry.id   AF-A0A523YJY4-F1
#
_cell.length_a   1.000
_cell.length_b   1.000
_cell.length_c   1.000
_cell.angle_alpha   90.00
_cell.angle_beta   90.00
_cell.angle_gamma   90.00
#
_symmetry.space_group_name_H-M   'P 1'
#
loop_
_entity.id
_entity.type
_entity.pdbx_description
1 polymer ?
#
loop_
_entity_poly.entity_id
_entity_poly.type
_entity_poly.pdbx_seq_one_letter_code
_entity_poly.pdbx_strand_id
1 'polypeptide(L)'
;GSGLAQMVGTSAAASLKHRSYGHIDYKLALFILVGSLGGAELGARVLVRLRELGSITLHNHLVGKMYLWMTFIYLALLLLVGVSMFLESRKAKKRPPRGGIVATRISKKIQKMDAPPLISLPTSRIDSISIWIIIAIGFLMGILSGLLGVGGGFIITPAFIYLFGVPTSVAVGTGLFQIIFTSGYGSLTHFLKGNVDFTLVAGILAGSLIGSQFGAMLNKRLRGAYVRYYFSWVVFMAVGVIVLKFLYNLGYFDWVR
;
A
#
# COMPACT_ATOMS: atom_id res chain seq x y z
N GLY A 1 -1.08 10.56 13.79
CA GLY A 1 -1.37 11.65 12.83
C GLY A 1 -0.17 12.04 12.00
N SER A 2 0.97 12.36 12.61
CA SER A 2 2.15 12.92 11.92
C SER A 2 2.65 12.13 10.71
N GLY A 3 2.71 10.80 10.77
CA GLY A 3 3.11 9.99 9.61
C GLY A 3 2.18 10.15 8.40
N LEU A 4 0.86 10.21 8.61
CA LEU A 4 -0.11 10.44 7.54
C LEU A 4 0.02 11.84 6.96
N ALA A 5 0.25 12.86 7.80
CA ALA A 5 0.47 14.23 7.35
C ALA A 5 1.70 14.34 6.42
N GLN A 6 2.79 13.66 6.78
CA GLN A 6 4.00 13.60 5.94
C GLN A 6 3.77 12.84 4.62
N MET A 7 2.97 11.77 4.64
CA MET A 7 2.58 11.04 3.43
C MET A 7 1.81 11.93 2.44
N VAL A 8 0.98 12.86 2.92
CA VAL A 8 0.27 13.82 2.05
C VAL A 8 1.29 14.67 1.28
N GLY A 9 2.25 15.27 1.98
CA GLY A 9 3.23 16.16 1.35
C GLY A 9 4.13 15.44 0.35
N THR A 10 4.68 14.29 0.71
CA THR A 10 5.54 13.51 -0.19
C THR A 10 4.79 12.95 -1.39
N SER A 11 3.56 12.46 -1.18
CA SER A 11 2.74 11.93 -2.26
C SER A 11 2.26 13.03 -3.20
N ALA A 12 1.96 14.23 -2.69
CA ALA A 12 1.63 15.39 -3.52
C ALA A 12 2.80 15.77 -4.44
N ALA A 13 4.01 15.94 -3.89
CA ALA A 13 5.20 16.26 -4.67
C ALA A 13 5.52 15.19 -5.72
N ALA A 14 5.48 13.91 -5.33
CA ALA A 14 5.75 12.80 -6.24
C ALA A 14 4.64 12.63 -7.30
N SER A 15 3.38 12.86 -6.94
CA SER A 15 2.23 12.81 -7.85
C SER A 15 2.30 13.92 -8.88
N LEU A 16 2.64 15.15 -8.51
CA LEU A 16 2.83 16.25 -9.46
C LEU A 16 3.87 15.90 -10.54
N LYS A 17 4.96 15.23 -10.13
CA LYS A 17 5.98 14.74 -11.07
C LYS A 17 5.46 13.60 -11.97
N HIS A 18 4.60 12.71 -11.48
CA HIS A 18 3.99 11.67 -12.31
C HIS A 18 2.87 12.20 -13.22
N ARG A 19 2.22 13.29 -12.84
CA ARG A 19 1.23 14.00 -13.66
C ARG A 19 1.84 14.52 -14.95
N SER A 20 3.04 15.11 -14.88
CA SER A 20 3.73 15.60 -16.09
C SER A 20 4.13 14.46 -17.05
N TYR A 21 4.15 13.22 -16.57
CA TYR A 21 4.41 12.03 -17.39
C TYR A 21 3.13 11.36 -17.94
N GLY A 22 1.94 11.88 -17.62
CA GLY A 22 0.67 11.25 -18.00
C GLY A 22 0.43 9.89 -17.33
N HIS A 23 1.11 9.60 -16.22
CA HIS A 23 1.04 8.32 -15.51
C HIS A 23 -0.06 8.27 -14.43
N ILE A 24 -1.06 9.15 -14.48
CA ILE A 24 -2.13 9.19 -13.48
C ILE A 24 -3.46 8.90 -14.15
N ASP A 25 -4.09 7.82 -13.70
CA ASP A 25 -5.45 7.50 -14.05
C ASP A 25 -6.41 8.03 -12.97
N TYR A 26 -6.94 9.23 -13.19
CA TYR A 26 -7.82 9.90 -12.22
C TYR A 26 -9.13 9.15 -11.96
N LYS A 27 -9.69 8.50 -12.99
CA LYS A 27 -10.93 7.73 -12.85
C LYS A 27 -10.69 6.53 -11.93
N LEU A 28 -9.64 5.77 -12.20
CA LEU A 28 -9.26 4.62 -11.39
C LEU A 28 -8.99 5.04 -9.93
N ALA A 29 -8.23 6.12 -9.73
CA ALA A 29 -7.95 6.62 -8.39
C ALA A 29 -9.21 7.05 -7.64
N LEU A 30 -10.14 7.75 -8.31
CA LEU A 30 -11.38 8.23 -7.69
C LEU A 30 -12.30 7.08 -7.26
N PHE A 31 -12.51 6.09 -8.14
CA PHE A 31 -13.38 4.95 -7.81
C PHE A 31 -12.77 4.07 -6.72
N ILE A 32 -11.45 3.83 -6.73
CA ILE A 32 -10.78 3.16 -5.61
C ILE A 32 -10.90 3.99 -4.34
N LEU A 33 -10.73 5.32 -4.42
CA LEU A 33 -10.76 6.20 -3.26
C LEU A 33 -12.09 6.05 -2.51
N VAL A 34 -13.21 6.07 -3.23
CA VAL A 34 -14.56 5.89 -2.67
C VAL A 34 -14.66 4.59 -1.86
N GLY A 35 -14.24 3.46 -2.44
CA GLY A 35 -14.21 2.19 -1.72
C GLY A 35 -13.26 2.22 -0.52
N SER A 36 -12.05 2.73 -0.73
CA SER A 36 -10.98 2.69 0.27
C SER A 36 -11.24 3.53 1.51
N LEU A 37 -11.95 4.66 1.39
CA LEU A 37 -12.33 5.47 2.55
C LEU A 37 -13.34 4.72 3.43
N GLY A 38 -14.39 4.15 2.83
CA GLY A 38 -15.36 3.33 3.57
C GLY A 38 -14.71 2.10 4.20
N GLY A 39 -13.80 1.46 3.47
CA GLY A 39 -13.05 0.32 3.97
C GLY A 39 -12.12 0.69 5.13
N ALA A 40 -11.42 1.83 5.03
CA ALA A 40 -10.49 2.29 6.07
C ALA A 40 -11.22 2.60 7.38
N GLU A 41 -12.39 3.22 7.31
CA GLU A 41 -13.26 3.45 8.48
C GLU A 41 -13.72 2.13 9.11
N LEU A 42 -14.14 1.16 8.30
CA LEU A 42 -14.51 -0.16 8.81
C LEU A 42 -13.30 -0.87 9.46
N GLY A 43 -12.14 -0.83 8.81
CA GLY A 43 -10.90 -1.39 9.35
C GLY A 43 -10.50 -0.76 10.68
N ALA A 44 -10.59 0.56 10.80
CA ALA A 44 -10.33 1.27 12.06
C ALA A 44 -11.33 0.87 13.16
N ARG A 45 -12.61 0.67 12.83
CA ARG A 45 -13.62 0.20 13.80
C ARG A 45 -13.38 -1.24 14.24
N VAL A 46 -12.93 -2.10 13.33
CA VAL A 46 -12.52 -3.48 13.67
C VAL A 46 -11.30 -3.44 14.58
N LEU A 47 -10.34 -2.56 14.31
CA LEU A 47 -9.14 -2.39 15.14
C LEU A 47 -9.49 -2.00 16.59
N VAL A 48 -10.43 -1.08 16.79
CA VAL A 48 -10.88 -0.68 18.13
C VAL A 48 -11.52 -1.86 18.86
N ARG A 49 -12.33 -2.68 18.19
CA ARG A 49 -12.89 -3.91 18.77
C ARG A 49 -11.82 -4.94 19.10
N LEU A 50 -10.80 -5.09 18.25
CA LEU A 50 -9.67 -5.98 18.51
C LEU A 50 -8.81 -5.53 19.69
N ARG A 51 -8.82 -4.24 20.04
CA ARG A 51 -8.10 -3.70 21.21
C ARG A 51 -8.73 -4.16 22.53
N GLU A 52 -10.03 -4.46 22.56
CA GLU A 52 -10.72 -5.00 23.73
C GLU A 52 -10.36 -6.47 24.00
N LEU A 53 -9.69 -7.14 23.05
CA LEU A 53 -9.13 -8.45 23.27
C LEU A 53 -7.97 -8.31 24.27
N GLY A 54 -8.19 -8.81 25.49
CA GLY A 54 -7.19 -8.81 26.57
C GLY A 54 -5.85 -9.43 26.19
N SER A 55 -4.89 -9.41 27.10
CA SER A 55 -3.56 -9.98 26.90
C SER A 55 -3.53 -11.49 27.10
N ILE A 56 -2.53 -12.14 26.49
CA ILE A 56 -2.13 -13.51 26.81
C ILE A 56 -0.70 -13.44 27.37
N THR A 57 -0.42 -14.24 28.39
CA THR A 57 0.95 -14.49 28.84
C THR A 57 1.60 -15.53 27.94
N LEU A 58 2.58 -15.10 27.14
CA LEU A 58 3.47 -15.98 26.37
C LEU A 58 4.88 -15.82 26.93
N HIS A 59 5.56 -16.92 27.26
CA HIS A 59 6.96 -16.90 27.74
C HIS A 59 7.21 -15.88 28.88
N ASN A 60 6.31 -15.83 29.87
CA ASN A 60 6.36 -14.89 31.00
C ASN A 60 6.25 -13.39 30.63
N HIS A 61 5.97 -13.06 29.36
CA HIS A 61 5.68 -11.72 28.87
C HIS A 61 4.19 -11.55 28.57
N LEU A 62 3.62 -10.44 29.04
CA LEU A 62 2.24 -10.04 28.77
C LEU A 62 2.16 -9.45 27.36
N VAL A 63 1.71 -10.25 26.40
CA VAL A 63 1.56 -9.83 25.01
C VAL A 63 0.07 -9.63 24.69
N GLY A 64 -0.29 -8.45 24.21
CA GLY A 64 -1.67 -8.16 23.79
C GLY A 64 -2.09 -9.01 22.60
N LYS A 65 -3.29 -9.64 22.66
CA LYS A 65 -3.84 -10.40 21.52
C LYS A 65 -3.91 -9.55 20.25
N MET A 66 -4.27 -8.27 20.40
CA MET A 66 -4.25 -7.28 19.32
C MET A 66 -2.88 -7.24 18.60
N TYR A 67 -1.78 -7.18 19.35
CA TYR A 67 -0.43 -7.12 18.77
C TYR A 67 -0.10 -8.38 17.98
N LEU A 68 -0.44 -9.57 18.50
CA LEU A 68 -0.21 -10.85 17.81
C LEU A 68 -0.97 -10.90 16.48
N TRP A 69 -2.29 -10.64 16.50
CA TRP A 69 -3.12 -10.66 15.31
C TRP A 69 -2.67 -9.65 14.26
N MET A 70 -2.38 -8.42 14.69
CA MET A 70 -1.89 -7.37 13.81
C MET A 70 -0.55 -7.73 13.17
N THR A 71 0.39 -8.24 13.97
CA THR A 71 1.70 -8.67 13.46
C THR A 71 1.57 -9.81 12.46
N PHE A 72 0.70 -10.79 12.73
CA PHE A 72 0.46 -11.91 11.82
C PHE A 72 -0.17 -11.46 10.51
N ILE A 73 -1.22 -10.64 10.55
CA ILE A 73 -1.86 -10.07 9.35
C ILE A 73 -0.86 -9.24 8.55
N TYR A 74 -0.04 -8.42 9.22
CA TYR A 74 0.94 -7.57 8.59
C TYR A 74 2.06 -8.39 7.91
N LEU A 75 2.57 -9.43 8.59
CA LEU A 75 3.56 -10.35 8.03
C LEU A 75 3.00 -11.12 6.83
N ALA A 76 1.78 -11.66 6.94
CA ALA A 76 1.14 -12.38 5.85
C ALA A 76 0.95 -11.48 4.62
N LEU A 77 0.52 -10.24 4.82
CA LEU A 77 0.35 -9.27 3.74
C LEU A 77 1.68 -8.89 3.08
N LEU A 78 2.70 -8.54 3.87
CA LEU A 78 4.00 -8.17 3.34
C LEU A 78 4.69 -9.34 2.64
N LEU A 79 4.57 -10.56 3.16
CA LEU A 79 5.06 -11.76 2.48
C LEU A 79 4.34 -11.98 1.15
N LEU A 80 3.01 -11.88 1.13
CA LEU A 80 2.23 -12.02 -0.11
C LEU A 80 2.65 -10.99 -1.16
N VAL A 81 2.79 -9.72 -0.77
CA VAL A 81 3.23 -8.63 -1.66
C VAL A 81 4.69 -8.83 -2.10
N GLY A 82 5.59 -9.12 -1.17
CA GLY A 82 7.02 -9.32 -1.45
C GLY A 82 7.27 -10.50 -2.38
N VAL A 83 6.67 -11.66 -2.09
CA VAL A 83 6.78 -12.87 -2.90
C VAL A 83 6.16 -12.66 -4.28
N SER A 84 4.96 -12.08 -4.38
CA SER A 84 4.34 -11.81 -5.68
C SER A 84 5.20 -10.88 -6.54
N MET A 85 5.79 -9.83 -5.96
CA MET A 85 6.69 -8.92 -6.66
C MET A 85 8.02 -9.57 -7.07
N PHE A 86 8.57 -10.43 -6.22
CA PHE A 86 9.82 -11.14 -6.51
C PHE A 86 9.66 -12.18 -7.62
N LEU A 87 8.63 -13.02 -7.54
CA LEU A 87 8.34 -14.04 -8.54
C LEU A 87 8.07 -13.41 -9.90
N GLU A 88 7.26 -12.36 -9.93
CA GLU A 88 6.95 -11.67 -11.17
C GLU A 88 8.16 -10.91 -11.72
N SER A 89 9.01 -10.34 -10.87
CA SER A 89 10.26 -9.72 -11.32
C SER A 89 11.19 -10.72 -12.01
N ARG A 90 11.36 -11.93 -11.43
CA ARG A 90 12.13 -13.01 -12.05
C ARG A 90 11.53 -13.43 -13.39
N LYS A 91 10.20 -13.52 -13.47
CA LYS A 91 9.49 -13.86 -14.70
C LYS A 91 9.63 -12.76 -15.77
N ALA A 92 9.52 -11.50 -15.38
CA ALA A 92 9.64 -10.34 -16.26
C ALA A 92 11.07 -10.10 -16.76
N LYS A 93 12.11 -10.53 -16.00
CA LYS A 93 13.50 -10.58 -16.48
C LYS A 93 13.68 -11.58 -17.62
N LYS A 94 13.02 -12.75 -17.52
CA LYS A 94 13.09 -13.82 -18.55
C LYS A 94 12.16 -13.57 -19.73
N ARG A 95 10.99 -12.97 -19.49
CA ARG A 95 9.94 -12.67 -20.48
C ARG A 95 9.38 -11.28 -20.20
N PRO A 96 9.97 -10.20 -20.74
CA PRO A 96 9.50 -8.85 -20.46
C PRO A 96 8.06 -8.68 -20.97
N PRO A 97 7.12 -8.23 -20.11
CA PRO A 97 5.73 -8.04 -20.53
C PRO A 97 5.64 -7.02 -21.67
N ARG A 98 4.94 -7.38 -22.75
CA ARG A 98 4.66 -6.47 -23.88
C ARG A 98 3.89 -5.24 -23.35
N GLY A 99 4.45 -4.05 -23.56
CA GLY A 99 3.84 -2.79 -23.09
C GLY A 99 3.86 -2.55 -21.57
N GLY A 100 4.59 -3.36 -20.78
CA GLY A 100 4.71 -3.17 -19.33
C GLY A 100 3.49 -3.63 -18.51
N ILE A 101 2.49 -4.24 -19.15
CA ILE A 101 1.26 -4.75 -18.54
C ILE A 101 1.52 -6.14 -17.95
N VAL A 102 1.16 -6.33 -16.68
CA VAL A 102 1.29 -7.62 -16.00
C VAL A 102 -0.05 -8.35 -16.10
N ALA A 103 -0.23 -9.11 -17.18
CA ALA A 103 -1.45 -9.89 -17.39
C ALA A 103 -1.48 -11.14 -16.49
N THR A 104 -1.94 -10.99 -15.25
CA THR A 104 -2.20 -12.12 -14.34
C THR A 104 -3.51 -12.83 -14.71
N ARG A 105 -3.67 -14.11 -14.30
CA ARG A 105 -4.96 -14.82 -14.44
C ARG A 105 -6.09 -14.10 -13.69
N ILE A 106 -5.76 -13.46 -12.57
CA ILE A 106 -6.70 -12.72 -11.74
C ILE A 106 -7.16 -11.45 -12.46
N SER A 107 -6.23 -10.69 -13.05
CA SER A 107 -6.56 -9.49 -13.83
C SER A 107 -7.47 -9.80 -15.02
N LYS A 108 -7.20 -10.89 -15.75
CA LYS A 108 -8.09 -11.34 -16.83
C LYS A 108 -9.47 -11.76 -16.31
N LYS A 109 -9.55 -12.41 -15.15
CA LYS A 109 -10.83 -12.80 -14.54
C LYS A 109 -11.63 -11.58 -14.11
N ILE A 110 -10.99 -10.61 -13.49
CA ILE A 110 -11.61 -9.34 -13.05
C ILE A 110 -12.09 -8.52 -14.25
N GLN A 111 -11.27 -8.40 -15.30
CA GLN A 111 -11.64 -7.66 -16.52
C GLN A 111 -12.77 -8.36 -17.31
N LYS A 112 -12.94 -9.67 -17.17
CA LYS A 112 -14.03 -10.44 -17.80
C LYS A 112 -15.34 -10.40 -16.99
N MET A 113 -15.31 -9.90 -15.75
CA MET A 113 -16.53 -9.77 -14.96
C MET A 113 -17.29 -8.52 -15.40
N ASP A 114 -18.17 -8.71 -16.38
CA ASP A 114 -19.03 -7.68 -16.94
C ASP A 114 -20.22 -7.42 -16.01
N ALA A 115 -20.00 -6.61 -14.97
CA ALA A 115 -21.08 -6.05 -14.16
C ALA A 115 -21.26 -4.56 -14.51
N PRO A 116 -22.39 -4.15 -15.12
CA PRO A 116 -22.64 -2.74 -15.42
C PRO A 116 -22.75 -1.91 -14.13
N PRO A 117 -22.28 -0.65 -14.09
CA PRO A 117 -21.73 0.15 -15.19
C PRO A 117 -20.24 -0.12 -15.47
N LEU A 118 -19.92 -0.24 -16.76
CA LEU A 118 -18.57 -0.45 -17.29
C LEU A 118 -17.93 0.89 -17.63
N ILE A 119 -16.65 1.05 -17.28
CA ILE A 119 -15.85 2.22 -17.65
C ILE A 119 -14.60 1.80 -18.41
N SER A 120 -14.18 2.65 -19.35
CA SER A 120 -12.88 2.54 -20.01
C SER A 120 -11.84 3.39 -19.28
N LEU A 121 -10.65 2.81 -19.11
CA LEU A 121 -9.50 3.44 -18.44
C LEU A 121 -8.32 3.47 -19.44
N PRO A 122 -8.31 4.44 -20.38
CA PRO A 122 -7.34 4.48 -21.46
C PRO A 122 -5.89 4.67 -20.94
N THR A 123 -5.71 5.47 -19.88
CA THR A 123 -4.40 5.68 -19.24
C THR A 123 -3.86 4.39 -18.63
N SER A 124 -4.75 3.56 -18.07
CA SER A 124 -4.41 2.24 -17.52
C SER A 124 -4.36 1.13 -18.56
N ARG A 125 -4.69 1.41 -19.83
CA ARG A 125 -4.82 0.43 -20.94
C ARG A 125 -5.82 -0.68 -20.63
N ILE A 126 -6.95 -0.33 -20.02
CA ILE A 126 -8.06 -1.24 -19.73
C ILE A 126 -9.28 -0.77 -20.54
N ASP A 127 -9.78 -1.63 -21.42
CA ASP A 127 -10.87 -1.31 -22.34
C ASP A 127 -12.22 -1.23 -21.63
N SER A 128 -12.49 -2.19 -20.74
CA SER A 128 -13.70 -2.22 -19.93
C SER A 128 -13.43 -2.86 -18.57
N ILE A 129 -13.93 -2.23 -17.51
CA ILE A 129 -13.98 -2.79 -16.17
C ILE A 129 -15.19 -2.28 -15.41
N SER A 130 -15.78 -3.14 -14.58
CA SER A 130 -16.89 -2.78 -13.71
C SER A 130 -16.47 -1.82 -12.60
N ILE A 131 -17.21 -0.72 -12.45
CA ILE A 131 -17.02 0.24 -11.34
C ILE A 131 -17.17 -0.45 -9.98
N TRP A 132 -18.14 -1.35 -9.84
CA TRP A 132 -18.41 -2.06 -8.59
C TRP A 132 -17.20 -2.88 -8.13
N ILE A 133 -16.48 -3.51 -9.05
CA ILE A 133 -15.30 -4.29 -8.73
C ILE A 133 -14.15 -3.38 -8.28
N ILE A 134 -13.98 -2.20 -8.91
CA ILE A 134 -12.98 -1.22 -8.49
C ILE A 134 -13.27 -0.75 -7.07
N ILE A 135 -14.52 -0.39 -6.78
CA ILE A 135 -14.95 0.06 -5.44
C ILE A 135 -14.80 -1.07 -4.42
N ALA A 136 -15.20 -2.30 -4.75
CA ALA A 136 -15.09 -3.45 -3.84
C ALA A 136 -13.64 -3.79 -3.49
N ILE A 137 -12.74 -3.79 -4.49
CA ILE A 137 -11.31 -3.97 -4.26
C ILE A 137 -10.76 -2.80 -3.44
N GLY A 138 -11.12 -1.56 -3.79
CA GLY A 138 -10.78 -0.37 -3.02
C GLY A 138 -11.20 -0.51 -1.55
N PHE A 139 -12.41 -1.00 -1.29
CA PHE A 139 -12.95 -1.26 0.04
C PHE A 139 -12.16 -2.31 0.81
N LEU A 140 -11.83 -3.45 0.20
CA LEU A 140 -10.99 -4.48 0.82
C LEU A 140 -9.58 -3.94 1.15
N MET A 141 -8.98 -3.20 0.22
CA MET A 141 -7.69 -2.54 0.44
C MET A 141 -7.78 -1.49 1.55
N GLY A 142 -8.90 -0.78 1.62
CA GLY A 142 -9.24 0.16 2.69
C GLY A 142 -9.28 -0.52 4.06
N ILE A 143 -9.98 -1.65 4.18
CA ILE A 143 -10.04 -2.42 5.44
C ILE A 143 -8.65 -2.80 5.91
N LEU A 144 -7.83 -3.37 5.02
CA LEU A 144 -6.45 -3.73 5.35
C LEU A 144 -5.64 -2.50 5.76
N SER A 145 -5.77 -1.39 5.04
CA SER A 145 -5.08 -0.14 5.37
C SER A 145 -5.53 0.44 6.72
N GLY A 146 -6.82 0.42 7.02
CA GLY A 146 -7.40 0.94 8.26
C GLY A 146 -7.08 0.08 9.47
N LEU A 147 -7.04 -1.25 9.29
CA LEU A 147 -6.54 -2.18 10.30
C LEU A 147 -5.07 -1.91 10.60
N LEU A 148 -4.24 -1.83 9.56
CA LEU A 148 -2.78 -1.76 9.72
C LEU A 148 -2.27 -0.35 10.08
N GLY A 149 -3.02 0.70 9.77
CA GLY A 149 -2.66 2.09 10.06
C GLY A 149 -1.53 2.65 9.18
N VAL A 150 -1.25 2.04 8.02
CA VAL A 150 -0.04 2.33 7.20
C VAL A 150 -0.34 3.21 5.96
N GLY A 151 -1.52 3.82 5.87
CA GLY A 151 -1.84 4.76 4.77
C GLY A 151 -1.95 4.12 3.37
N GLY A 152 -2.08 2.78 3.28
CA GLY A 152 -2.49 2.03 2.09
C GLY A 152 -1.49 1.95 0.93
N GLY A 153 -0.52 2.85 0.85
CA GLY A 153 0.27 3.08 -0.37
C GLY A 153 1.06 1.88 -0.90
N PHE A 154 1.60 1.07 0.00
CA PHE A 154 2.35 -0.14 -0.37
C PHE A 154 1.45 -1.30 -0.81
N ILE A 155 0.15 -1.26 -0.49
CA ILE A 155 -0.84 -2.27 -0.87
C ILE A 155 -1.49 -1.91 -2.21
N ILE A 156 -1.77 -0.63 -2.42
CA ILE A 156 -2.44 -0.10 -3.61
C ILE A 156 -1.63 -0.32 -4.88
N THR A 157 -0.33 -0.07 -4.86
CA THR A 157 0.53 -0.24 -6.05
C THR A 157 0.54 -1.68 -6.57
N PRO A 158 0.83 -2.71 -5.76
CA PRO A 158 0.74 -4.10 -6.21
C PRO A 158 -0.70 -4.51 -6.54
N ALA A 159 -1.72 -3.98 -5.86
CA ALA A 159 -3.11 -4.24 -6.24
C ALA A 159 -3.41 -3.75 -7.66
N PHE A 160 -2.99 -2.54 -8.04
CA PHE A 160 -3.12 -2.04 -9.42
C PHE A 160 -2.40 -2.92 -10.44
N ILE A 161 -1.18 -3.36 -10.12
CA ILE A 161 -0.39 -4.19 -11.03
C ILE A 161 -1.00 -5.59 -11.19
N TYR A 162 -1.38 -6.24 -10.09
CA TYR A 162 -1.74 -7.66 -10.09
C TYR A 162 -3.23 -7.95 -10.20
N LEU A 163 -4.09 -7.09 -9.63
CA LEU A 163 -5.55 -7.24 -9.72
C LEU A 163 -6.09 -6.57 -10.96
N PHE A 164 -5.62 -5.37 -11.29
CA PHE A 164 -6.14 -4.61 -12.42
C PHE A 164 -5.30 -4.77 -13.69
N GLY A 165 -4.05 -5.20 -13.58
CA GLY A 165 -3.14 -5.36 -14.73
C GLY A 165 -2.54 -4.04 -15.22
N VAL A 166 -2.57 -2.99 -14.40
CA VAL A 166 -2.13 -1.65 -14.80
C VAL A 166 -0.60 -1.63 -14.98
N PRO A 167 -0.08 -0.94 -16.02
CA PRO A 167 1.37 -0.74 -16.18
C PRO A 167 2.02 -0.17 -14.92
N THR A 168 3.21 -0.66 -14.55
CA THR A 168 3.87 -0.30 -13.28
C THR A 168 4.05 1.21 -13.09
N SER A 169 4.37 1.96 -14.15
CA SER A 169 4.52 3.42 -14.06
C SER A 169 3.21 4.14 -13.74
N VAL A 170 2.10 3.70 -14.36
CA VAL A 170 0.77 4.25 -14.12
C VAL A 170 0.26 3.83 -12.74
N ALA A 171 0.49 2.59 -12.33
CA ALA A 171 0.11 2.10 -11.00
C ALA A 171 0.76 2.91 -9.87
N VAL A 172 2.05 3.26 -10.00
CA VAL A 172 2.75 4.10 -9.03
C VAL A 172 2.18 5.52 -9.02
N GLY A 173 1.96 6.13 -10.19
CA GLY A 173 1.41 7.49 -10.29
C GLY A 173 -0.01 7.60 -9.74
N THR A 174 -0.90 6.71 -10.17
CA THR A 174 -2.29 6.61 -9.68
C THR A 174 -2.35 6.32 -8.19
N GLY A 175 -1.47 5.45 -7.68
CA GLY A 175 -1.37 5.16 -6.24
C GLY A 175 -0.95 6.37 -5.42
N LEU A 176 0.09 7.10 -5.84
CA LEU A 176 0.52 8.34 -5.18
C LEU A 176 -0.60 9.38 -5.13
N PHE A 177 -1.34 9.56 -6.23
CA PHE A 177 -2.48 10.46 -6.27
C PHE A 177 -3.56 10.06 -5.26
N GLN A 178 -3.88 8.76 -5.15
CA GLN A 178 -4.84 8.26 -4.18
C GLN A 178 -4.35 8.42 -2.72
N ILE A 179 -3.06 8.26 -2.45
CA ILE A 179 -2.47 8.41 -1.11
C ILE A 179 -2.68 9.84 -0.57
N ILE A 180 -2.65 10.86 -1.44
CA ILE A 180 -2.93 12.26 -1.05
C ILE A 180 -4.28 12.37 -0.33
N PHE A 181 -5.32 11.78 -0.91
CA PHE A 181 -6.67 11.87 -0.35
C PHE A 181 -6.87 10.97 0.86
N THR A 182 -6.41 9.71 0.80
CA THR A 182 -6.57 8.76 1.91
C THR A 182 -5.76 9.17 3.14
N SER A 183 -4.49 9.56 2.95
CA SER A 183 -3.65 10.08 4.02
C SER A 183 -4.07 11.48 4.44
N GLY A 184 -4.64 12.28 3.53
CA GLY A 184 -5.21 13.60 3.85
C GLY A 184 -6.39 13.47 4.80
N TYR A 185 -7.32 12.57 4.49
CA TYR A 185 -8.46 12.26 5.35
C TYR A 185 -8.01 11.72 6.72
N GLY A 186 -7.10 10.73 6.73
CA GLY A 186 -6.57 10.19 7.98
C GLY A 186 -5.75 11.21 8.80
N SER A 187 -4.98 12.06 8.14
CA SER A 187 -4.25 13.15 8.79
C SER A 187 -5.19 14.17 9.40
N LEU A 188 -6.24 14.57 8.68
CA LEU A 188 -7.24 15.52 9.16
C LEU A 188 -7.97 14.97 10.39
N THR A 189 -8.42 13.72 10.36
CA THR A 189 -9.09 13.10 11.52
C THR A 189 -8.18 13.01 12.75
N HIS A 190 -6.88 12.78 12.56
CA HIS A 190 -5.91 12.81 13.67
C HIS A 190 -5.55 14.23 14.12
N PHE A 191 -5.53 15.21 13.21
CA PHE A 191 -5.30 16.61 13.51
C PHE A 191 -6.41 17.16 14.40
N LEU A 192 -7.67 16.88 14.06
CA LEU A 192 -8.84 17.24 14.87
C LEU A 192 -8.81 16.60 16.27
N LYS A 193 -8.08 15.49 16.44
CA LYS A 193 -7.88 14.80 17.73
C LYS A 193 -6.61 15.26 18.47
N GLY A 194 -5.89 16.28 17.99
CA GLY A 194 -4.64 16.75 18.60
C GLY A 194 -3.44 15.80 18.47
N ASN A 195 -3.52 14.79 17.59
CA ASN A 195 -2.50 13.72 17.47
C ASN A 195 -1.50 13.97 16.32
N VAL A 196 -1.25 15.23 15.98
CA VAL A 196 -0.33 15.66 14.92
C VAL A 196 0.70 16.61 15.51
N ASP A 197 1.92 16.13 15.63
CA ASP A 197 3.10 16.93 15.92
C ASP A 197 3.67 17.48 14.60
N PHE A 198 3.57 18.79 14.40
CA PHE A 198 4.03 19.46 13.18
C PHE A 198 5.55 19.57 13.09
N THR A 199 6.26 19.58 14.22
CA THR A 199 7.73 19.60 14.26
C THR A 199 8.27 18.29 13.71
N LEU A 200 7.71 17.15 14.15
CA LEU A 200 8.00 15.84 13.60
C LEU A 200 7.64 15.74 12.12
N VAL A 201 6.48 16.28 11.73
CA VAL A 201 6.07 16.30 10.31
C VAL A 201 7.08 17.07 9.46
N ALA A 202 7.49 18.27 9.86
CA ALA A 202 8.43 19.08 9.11
C ALA A 202 9.79 18.38 8.94
N GLY A 203 10.33 17.80 10.01
CA GLY A 203 11.61 17.07 9.96
C GLY A 203 11.57 15.85 9.03
N ILE A 204 10.53 15.01 9.16
CA ILE A 204 10.40 13.81 8.32
C ILE A 204 10.07 14.21 6.87
N LEU A 205 9.24 15.24 6.66
CA LEU A 205 8.86 15.72 5.34
C LEU A 205 10.08 16.22 4.56
N ALA A 206 10.98 16.98 5.19
CA ALA A 206 12.19 17.47 4.54
C ALA A 206 13.07 16.32 3.99
N GLY A 207 13.39 15.33 4.83
CA GLY A 207 14.19 14.18 4.40
C GLY A 207 13.47 13.30 3.37
N SER A 208 12.18 13.08 3.56
CA SER A 208 11.39 12.21 2.68
C SER A 208 11.07 12.84 1.32
N LEU A 209 10.95 14.17 1.21
CA LEU A 209 10.84 14.86 -0.08
C LEU A 209 12.09 14.65 -0.93
N ILE A 210 13.28 14.81 -0.34
CA ILE A 210 14.54 14.56 -1.05
C ILE A 210 14.58 13.09 -1.51
N GLY A 211 14.34 12.15 -0.59
CA GLY A 211 14.32 10.72 -0.89
C GLY A 211 13.31 10.33 -1.98
N SER A 212 12.09 10.85 -1.93
CA SER A 212 11.04 10.53 -2.91
C SER A 212 11.36 11.08 -4.29
N GLN A 213 11.97 12.27 -4.38
CA GLN A 213 12.35 12.87 -5.66
C GLN A 213 13.48 12.09 -6.34
N PHE A 214 14.48 11.65 -5.57
CA PHE A 214 15.53 10.74 -6.05
C PHE A 214 14.95 9.38 -6.47
N GLY A 215 14.07 8.79 -5.65
CA GLY A 215 13.39 7.55 -5.96
C GLY A 215 12.58 7.61 -7.26
N ALA A 216 11.82 8.70 -7.46
CA ALA A 216 11.07 8.94 -8.70
C ALA A 216 11.97 9.10 -9.93
N MET A 217 13.14 9.74 -9.78
CA MET A 217 14.11 9.87 -10.86
C MET A 217 14.73 8.53 -11.25
N LEU A 218 15.09 7.71 -10.25
CA LEU A 218 15.64 6.37 -10.47
C LEU A 218 14.60 5.44 -11.12
N ASN A 219 13.34 5.54 -10.71
CA ASN A 219 12.23 4.76 -11.26
C ASN A 219 12.08 4.96 -12.79
N LYS A 220 12.37 6.16 -13.31
CA LYS A 220 12.33 6.46 -14.75
C LYS A 220 13.41 5.70 -15.55
N ARG A 221 14.60 5.52 -14.96
CA ARG A 221 15.74 4.89 -15.63
C ARG A 221 15.69 3.37 -15.56
N LEU A 222 14.93 2.82 -14.62
CA LEU A 222 14.81 1.38 -14.41
C LEU A 222 13.60 0.80 -15.18
N ARG A 223 13.80 -0.37 -15.80
CA ARG A 223 12.66 -1.13 -16.33
C ARG A 223 11.78 -1.57 -15.16
N GLY A 224 10.45 -1.59 -15.32
CA GLY A 224 9.52 -1.95 -14.24
C GLY A 224 9.78 -3.32 -13.58
N ALA A 225 10.48 -4.25 -14.25
CA ALA A 225 10.96 -5.49 -13.64
C ALA A 225 12.00 -5.26 -12.53
N TYR A 226 12.94 -4.35 -12.72
CA TYR A 226 13.97 -4.00 -11.73
C TYR A 226 13.37 -3.22 -10.57
N VAL A 227 12.44 -2.31 -10.84
CA VAL A 227 11.72 -1.56 -9.79
C VAL A 227 11.03 -2.53 -8.83
N ARG A 228 10.30 -3.51 -9.39
CA ARG A 228 9.64 -4.56 -8.59
C ARG A 228 10.63 -5.46 -7.86
N TYR A 229 11.78 -5.76 -8.47
CA TYR A 229 12.85 -6.54 -7.84
C TYR A 229 13.36 -5.84 -6.57
N TYR A 230 13.81 -4.60 -6.69
CA TYR A 230 14.36 -3.85 -5.57
C TYR A 230 13.31 -3.60 -4.50
N PHE A 231 12.07 -3.28 -4.89
CA PHE A 231 10.97 -3.13 -3.95
C PHE A 231 10.69 -4.43 -3.16
N SER A 232 10.73 -5.59 -3.82
CA SER A 232 10.53 -6.87 -3.12
C SER A 232 11.60 -7.14 -2.06
N TRP A 233 12.86 -6.76 -2.30
CA TRP A 233 13.93 -6.86 -1.31
C TRP A 233 13.72 -5.94 -0.11
N VAL A 234 13.27 -4.70 -0.34
CA VAL A 234 12.90 -3.77 0.75
C VAL A 234 11.77 -4.35 1.59
N VAL A 235 10.76 -4.97 0.96
CA VAL A 235 9.65 -5.63 1.66
C VAL A 235 10.15 -6.84 2.47
N PHE A 236 11.02 -7.68 1.92
CA PHE A 236 11.59 -8.82 2.66
C PHE A 236 12.45 -8.37 3.84
N MET A 237 13.23 -7.30 3.68
CA MET A 237 13.97 -6.71 4.79
C MET A 237 13.02 -6.22 5.90
N ALA A 238 11.93 -5.53 5.54
CA ALA A 238 10.92 -5.10 6.50
C ALA A 238 10.30 -6.30 7.24
N VAL A 239 9.95 -7.38 6.52
CA VAL A 239 9.48 -8.63 7.11
C VAL A 239 10.50 -9.18 8.11
N GLY A 240 11.78 -9.23 7.75
CA GLY A 240 12.85 -9.68 8.64
C GLY A 240 12.93 -8.85 9.93
N VAL A 241 12.88 -7.52 9.83
CA VAL A 241 12.87 -6.62 10.99
C VAL A 241 11.65 -6.85 11.88
N ILE A 242 10.48 -7.06 11.29
CA ILE A 242 9.24 -7.29 12.04
C ILE A 242 9.28 -8.64 12.76
N VAL A 243 9.79 -9.69 12.11
CA VAL A 243 9.99 -11.01 12.73
C VAL A 243 10.99 -10.92 13.89
N LEU A 244 12.11 -10.22 13.70
CA LEU A 244 13.09 -10.00 14.78
C LEU A 244 12.46 -9.27 15.96
N LYS A 245 11.71 -8.19 15.70
CA LYS A 245 10.99 -7.44 16.75
C LYS A 245 9.93 -8.30 17.45
N PHE A 246 9.24 -9.16 16.70
CA PHE A 246 8.25 -10.08 17.24
C PHE A 246 8.88 -11.12 18.15
N LEU A 247 9.99 -11.73 17.72
CA LEU A 247 10.76 -12.69 18.53
C LEU A 247 11.33 -12.04 19.80
N TYR A 248 11.84 -10.81 19.69
CA TYR A 248 12.30 -10.03 20.83
C TYR A 248 11.16 -9.78 21.83
N ASN A 249 9.99 -9.35 21.35
CA ASN A 249 8.80 -9.14 22.20
C ASN A 249 8.25 -10.43 22.83
N LEU A 250 8.61 -11.60 22.29
CA LEU A 250 8.27 -12.90 22.86
C LEU A 250 9.31 -13.41 23.88
N GLY A 251 10.39 -12.66 24.13
CA GLY A 251 11.44 -13.03 25.07
C GLY A 251 12.44 -14.07 24.54
N TYR A 252 12.44 -14.39 23.24
CA TYR A 252 13.38 -15.37 22.67
C TYR A 252 14.85 -14.92 22.70
N PHE A 253 15.10 -13.61 22.86
CA PHE A 253 16.43 -13.02 22.91
C PHE A 253 16.85 -12.56 24.32
N ASP A 254 16.05 -12.86 25.34
CA ASP A 254 16.42 -12.63 26.75
C ASP A 254 17.42 -13.71 27.21
N TRP A 255 18.62 -13.72 26.64
CA TRP A 255 19.74 -14.61 27.01
C TRP A 255 20.60 -14.05 28.16
N VAL A 256 20.06 -13.13 28.94
CA VAL A 256 20.68 -12.60 30.17
C VAL A 256 19.57 -12.31 31.18
N ARG A 257 19.21 -13.30 31.99
CA ARG A 257 18.72 -13.11 33.36
C ARG A 257 19.32 -14.18 34.25
#